data_AF-Q6YQL2-F1
#
_entry.id   AF-Q6YQL2-F1
#
_cell.length_a   1.000
_cell.length_b   1.000
_cell.length_c   1.000
_cell.angle_alpha   90.00
_cell.angle_beta   90.00
_cell.angle_gamma   90.00
#
_symmetry.space_group_name_H-M   'P 1'
#
loop_
_entity.id
_entity.type
_entity.pdbx_description
1 polymer ?
#
loop_
_entity_poly.entity_id
_entity_poly.type
_entity_poly.pdbx_seq_one_letter_code
_entity_poly.pdbx_strand_id
1 'polypeptide(L)'
;MYHKYKQHPLLKMSPVDKRQTLCFNNGKRGAKKATPKLLEDLDFKKAVLFALNRSDVGETVDVFSDGELAVVPKITSFLEEPLMYNESEEHKANIQDFEPENKGYNPTKAYELFKKAYNHLFDADKQKTVEIEFLVAKTQEERVNLARFVKNQLENCFNQQGKK
;
A
#
# COMPACT_ATOMS: atom_id res chain seq x y z
N MET A 1 1.47 10.97 -13.79
CA MET A 1 0.95 11.94 -14.75
C MET A 1 1.77 11.82 -16.00
N TYR A 2 1.17 11.47 -17.16
CA TYR A 2 1.96 11.45 -18.39
C TYR A 2 2.28 12.92 -18.62
N HIS A 3 3.37 13.41 -18.02
CA HIS A 3 3.63 14.83 -17.82
C HIS A 3 3.64 15.53 -19.19
N LYS A 4 3.98 14.76 -20.23
CA LYS A 4 3.85 15.09 -21.65
C LYS A 4 2.47 15.56 -22.14
N TYR A 5 1.37 15.19 -21.48
CA TYR A 5 0.00 15.50 -21.93
C TYR A 5 -0.76 16.47 -21.02
N LYS A 6 -0.17 16.91 -19.89
CA LYS A 6 -0.85 17.77 -18.90
C LYS A 6 -1.46 19.04 -19.50
N GLN A 7 -0.78 19.62 -20.49
CA GLN A 7 -1.19 20.86 -21.16
C GLN A 7 -1.88 20.61 -22.51
N HIS A 8 -2.14 19.36 -22.87
CA HIS A 8 -2.72 19.05 -24.18
C HIS A 8 -4.19 19.51 -24.22
N PRO A 9 -4.61 20.33 -25.21
CA PRO A 9 -5.95 20.93 -25.23
C PRO A 9 -7.09 19.91 -25.38
N LEU A 10 -6.77 18.67 -25.80
CA LEU A 10 -7.72 17.57 -25.89
C LEU A 10 -7.73 16.64 -24.66
N LEU A 11 -6.91 16.91 -23.65
CA LEU A 11 -6.92 16.11 -22.43
C LEU A 11 -8.27 16.30 -21.72
N LYS A 12 -9.02 15.20 -21.57
CA LYS A 12 -10.22 15.14 -20.76
C LYS A 12 -9.98 14.18 -19.61
N MET A 13 -10.25 14.64 -18.39
CA MET A 13 -10.18 13.81 -17.19
C MET A 13 -11.58 13.64 -16.64
N SER A 14 -11.89 12.44 -16.15
CA SER A 14 -13.12 12.16 -15.45
C SER A 14 -12.80 11.40 -14.18
N PRO A 15 -13.45 11.71 -13.06
CA PRO A 15 -13.30 10.93 -11.84
C PRO A 15 -13.76 9.50 -12.09
N VAL A 16 -13.07 8.54 -11.46
CA VAL A 16 -13.41 7.11 -11.52
C VAL A 16 -13.48 6.58 -10.10
N ASP A 17 -14.47 5.72 -9.82
CA ASP A 17 -14.64 5.02 -8.54
C ASP A 17 -13.70 3.81 -8.39
N LYS A 18 -12.78 3.62 -9.34
CA LYS A 18 -11.86 2.50 -9.38
C LYS A 18 -10.69 2.70 -8.43
N ARG A 19 -10.37 1.65 -7.67
CA ARG A 19 -9.20 1.64 -6.79
C ARG A 19 -8.22 0.54 -7.16
N GLN A 20 -6.96 0.80 -6.89
CA GLN A 20 -5.89 -0.18 -6.95
C GLN A 20 -5.48 -0.49 -5.51
N THR A 21 -5.51 -1.77 -5.14
CA THR A 21 -5.25 -2.21 -3.77
C THR A 21 -4.13 -3.26 -3.75
N LEU A 22 -3.26 -3.16 -2.75
CA LEU A 22 -2.37 -4.26 -2.39
C LEU A 22 -3.12 -5.19 -1.44
N CYS A 23 -3.30 -6.45 -1.85
CA CYS A 23 -4.02 -7.45 -1.06
C CYS A 23 -3.04 -8.49 -0.51
N PHE A 24 -3.18 -8.83 0.77
CA PHE A 24 -2.43 -9.91 1.39
C PHE A 24 -3.17 -11.23 1.19
N ASN A 25 -2.46 -12.27 0.77
CA ASN A 25 -3.03 -13.61 0.73
C ASN A 25 -3.06 -14.20 2.15
N ASN A 26 -4.25 -14.18 2.77
CA ASN A 26 -4.51 -14.84 4.05
C ASN A 26 -5.00 -16.30 3.89
N GLY A 27 -5.07 -16.81 2.66
CA GLY A 27 -5.62 -18.13 2.35
C GLY A 27 -4.57 -19.24 2.43
N LYS A 28 -4.96 -20.38 3.01
CA LYS A 28 -4.19 -21.63 2.90
C LYS A 28 -4.16 -22.07 1.44
N ARG A 29 -2.96 -22.22 0.87
CA ARG A 29 -2.77 -22.56 -0.54
C ARG A 29 -3.02 -24.06 -0.74
N GLY A 30 -4.30 -24.46 -0.80
CA GLY A 30 -4.72 -25.86 -0.84
C GLY A 30 -4.29 -26.64 0.42
N ALA A 31 -4.80 -27.86 0.61
CA ALA A 31 -4.65 -28.65 1.83
C ALA A 31 -3.20 -29.02 2.24
N LYS A 32 -2.15 -28.55 1.54
CA LYS A 32 -0.76 -28.97 1.74
C LYS A 32 0.28 -27.87 1.90
N LYS A 33 -0.05 -26.58 1.78
CA LYS A 33 0.91 -25.48 2.04
C LYS A 33 0.30 -24.43 2.97
N ALA A 34 0.84 -24.34 4.18
CA ALA A 34 0.49 -23.30 5.14
C ALA A 34 0.76 -21.91 4.54
N THR A 35 -0.10 -20.95 4.85
CA THR A 35 0.16 -19.54 4.58
C THR A 35 1.46 -19.14 5.27
N PRO A 36 2.36 -18.36 4.63
CA PRO A 36 3.52 -17.82 5.32
C PRO A 36 3.08 -17.04 6.57
N LYS A 37 3.58 -17.41 7.75
CA LYS A 37 3.18 -16.80 9.05
C LYS A 37 3.29 -15.28 9.04
N LEU A 38 4.30 -14.76 8.34
CA LEU A 38 4.50 -13.32 8.19
C LEU A 38 3.33 -12.62 7.49
N LEU A 39 2.67 -13.26 6.53
CA LEU A 39 1.48 -12.72 5.86
C LEU A 39 0.22 -12.81 6.73
N GLU A 40 0.23 -13.59 7.82
CA GLU A 40 -0.88 -13.64 8.77
C GLU A 40 -0.75 -12.54 9.83
N ASP A 41 0.48 -12.16 10.17
CA ASP A 41 0.80 -11.20 11.22
C ASP A 41 0.29 -9.77 10.95
N LEU A 42 -0.34 -9.18 11.96
CA LEU A 42 -0.94 -7.85 11.85
C LEU A 42 0.11 -6.74 11.87
N ASP A 43 1.18 -6.90 12.65
CA ASP A 43 2.25 -5.90 12.73
C ASP A 43 2.98 -5.83 11.38
N PHE A 44 3.22 -6.97 10.72
CA PHE A 44 3.75 -6.99 9.35
C PHE A 44 2.84 -6.29 8.34
N LYS A 45 1.52 -6.54 8.37
CA LYS A 45 0.56 -5.86 7.48
C LYS A 45 0.57 -4.34 7.70
N LYS A 46 0.61 -3.91 8.95
CA LYS A 46 0.74 -2.49 9.32
C LYS A 46 2.09 -1.93 8.88
N ALA A 47 3.17 -2.69 9.02
CA ALA A 47 4.50 -2.29 8.54
C ALA A 47 4.49 -1.99 7.04
N VAL A 48 3.89 -2.87 6.24
CA VAL A 48 3.72 -2.66 4.81
C VAL A 48 2.85 -1.43 4.54
N LEU A 49 1.78 -1.19 5.30
CA LEU A 49 0.97 0.02 5.15
C LEU A 49 1.81 1.29 5.38
N PHE A 50 2.58 1.31 6.47
CA PHE A 50 3.41 2.45 6.87
C PHE A 50 4.63 2.70 5.98
N ALA A 51 5.13 1.66 5.30
CA ALA A 51 6.29 1.77 4.41
C ALA A 51 5.98 2.46 3.07
N LEU A 52 4.71 2.60 2.69
CA LEU A 52 4.33 3.08 1.37
C LEU A 52 4.04 4.59 1.39
N ASN A 53 4.89 5.38 0.72
CA ASN A 53 4.58 6.78 0.48
C ASN A 53 3.49 6.94 -0.58
N ARG A 54 2.23 6.92 -0.15
CA ARG A 54 1.06 7.07 -1.02
C ARG A 54 0.97 8.44 -1.69
N SER A 55 1.57 9.47 -1.10
CA SER A 55 1.56 10.83 -1.67
C SER A 55 2.37 10.91 -2.96
N ASP A 56 3.46 10.16 -3.06
CA ASP A 56 4.39 10.20 -4.20
C ASP A 56 3.95 9.33 -5.40
N VAL A 57 2.89 8.55 -5.26
CA VAL A 57 2.51 7.53 -6.25
C VAL A 57 2.16 8.14 -7.62
N GLY A 58 1.41 9.24 -7.64
CA GLY A 58 0.96 9.88 -8.88
C GLY A 58 2.11 10.46 -9.71
N GLU A 59 3.13 10.98 -9.02
CA GLU A 59 4.33 11.53 -9.62
C GLU A 59 5.30 10.43 -10.04
N THR A 60 5.56 9.45 -9.16
CA THR A 60 6.60 8.44 -9.36
C THR A 60 6.18 7.32 -10.32
N VAL A 61 4.93 6.88 -10.27
CA VAL A 61 4.41 5.77 -11.11
C VAL A 61 3.93 6.28 -12.47
N ASP A 62 3.82 7.60 -12.61
CA ASP A 62 3.21 8.22 -13.76
C ASP A 62 1.72 7.76 -13.92
N VAL A 63 0.87 8.08 -12.94
CA VAL A 63 -0.57 7.73 -12.98
C VAL A 63 -1.48 8.92 -12.68
N PHE A 64 -2.76 8.79 -13.04
CA PHE A 64 -3.84 9.73 -12.69
C PHE A 64 -4.63 9.19 -11.50
N SER A 65 -3.92 8.93 -10.40
CA SER A 65 -4.51 8.40 -9.18
C SER A 65 -3.80 8.99 -7.98
N ASP A 66 -4.60 9.41 -7.00
CA ASP A 66 -4.10 9.86 -5.72
C ASP A 66 -3.97 8.66 -4.78
N GLY A 67 -2.92 8.65 -3.98
CA GLY A 67 -2.85 7.74 -2.85
C GLY A 67 -3.90 8.08 -1.78
N GLU A 68 -4.45 7.03 -1.16
CA GLU A 68 -5.58 7.11 -0.24
C GLU A 68 -5.48 6.03 0.85
N LEU A 69 -5.95 6.34 2.06
CA LEU A 69 -6.11 5.38 3.16
C LEU A 69 -7.50 4.74 3.16
N ALA A 70 -8.49 5.46 2.66
CA ALA A 70 -9.87 5.01 2.64
C ALA A 70 -10.09 3.76 1.78
N VAL A 71 -10.91 2.86 2.34
CA VAL A 71 -11.45 1.72 1.59
C VAL A 71 -12.67 2.15 0.75
N VAL A 72 -12.96 3.44 0.60
CA VAL A 72 -14.02 3.94 -0.29
C VAL A 72 -13.43 5.05 -1.17
N PRO A 73 -13.75 5.10 -2.48
CA PRO A 73 -13.34 6.21 -3.33
C PRO A 73 -13.99 7.52 -2.88
N LYS A 74 -13.27 8.64 -3.05
CA LYS A 74 -13.73 10.00 -2.69
C LYS A 74 -14.97 10.52 -3.43
N ILE A 75 -15.53 9.74 -4.34
CA ILE A 75 -16.69 10.12 -5.15
C ILE A 75 -17.96 9.40 -4.73
N THR A 76 -17.89 8.59 -3.67
CA THR A 76 -19.03 7.85 -3.13
C THR A 76 -19.56 8.57 -1.89
N SER A 77 -20.80 9.05 -1.97
CA SER A 77 -21.56 9.56 -0.83
C SER A 77 -22.27 8.44 -0.09
N PHE A 78 -22.69 8.70 1.14
CA PHE A 78 -23.72 7.88 1.76
C PHE A 78 -25.03 8.00 0.96
N LEU A 79 -25.86 6.97 1.02
CA LEU A 79 -27.15 6.97 0.34
C LEU A 79 -28.08 8.05 0.92
N GLU A 80 -27.90 8.38 2.19
CA GLU A 80 -28.79 9.25 2.99
C GLU A 80 -28.15 10.59 3.37
N GLU A 81 -26.85 10.79 3.14
CA GLU A 81 -26.15 12.03 3.47
C GLU A 81 -25.45 12.63 2.24
N PRO A 82 -25.43 13.97 2.11
CA PRO A 82 -24.71 14.64 1.02
C PRO A 82 -23.19 14.57 1.18
N LEU A 83 -22.70 14.04 2.31
CA LEU A 83 -21.29 13.94 2.65
C LEU A 83 -20.64 12.75 1.95
N MET A 84 -19.40 12.92 1.48
CA MET A 84 -18.61 11.79 0.99
C MET A 84 -18.22 10.90 2.17
N TYR A 85 -18.17 9.57 1.98
CA TYR A 85 -17.78 8.64 3.05
C TYR A 85 -16.44 9.04 3.71
N ASN A 86 -15.49 9.49 2.90
CA ASN A 86 -14.15 9.85 3.36
C ASN A 86 -14.11 11.14 4.20
N GLU A 87 -15.21 11.88 4.30
CA GLU A 87 -15.33 13.10 5.11
C GLU A 87 -16.06 12.85 6.43
N SER A 88 -16.63 11.64 6.61
CA SER A 88 -17.42 11.25 7.77
C SER A 88 -16.57 11.08 9.03
N GLU A 89 -17.18 11.28 10.19
CA GLU A 89 -16.52 11.09 11.48
C GLU A 89 -16.14 9.61 11.71
N GLU A 90 -16.94 8.66 11.22
CA GLU A 90 -16.63 7.24 11.25
C GLU A 90 -15.36 6.93 10.44
N HIS A 91 -15.22 7.50 9.25
CA HIS A 91 -14.01 7.32 8.45
C HIS A 91 -12.79 7.88 9.18
N LYS A 92 -12.86 9.11 9.69
CA LYS A 92 -11.77 9.75 10.44
C LYS A 92 -11.35 8.92 11.65
N ALA A 93 -12.32 8.42 12.43
CA ALA A 93 -12.07 7.56 13.58
C ALA A 93 -11.36 6.25 13.18
N ASN A 94 -11.72 5.65 12.03
CA ASN A 94 -11.12 4.41 11.56
C ASN A 94 -9.67 4.55 11.08
N ILE A 95 -9.25 5.77 10.68
CA ILE A 95 -7.90 6.01 10.15
C ILE A 95 -6.97 6.76 11.11
N GLN A 96 -7.46 7.19 12.27
CA GLN A 96 -6.71 8.06 13.19
C GLN A 96 -5.35 7.47 13.63
N ASP A 97 -5.26 6.15 13.79
CA ASP A 97 -4.03 5.46 14.21
C ASP A 97 -3.03 5.23 13.06
N PHE A 98 -3.40 5.64 11.84
CA PHE A 98 -2.68 5.39 10.60
C PHE A 98 -2.12 6.68 9.99
N GLU A 99 -1.70 7.65 10.80
CA GLU A 99 -0.99 8.87 10.34
C GLU A 99 -1.70 9.55 9.14
N PRO A 100 -3.00 9.88 9.29
CA PRO A 100 -3.85 10.31 8.18
C PRO A 100 -3.32 11.54 7.43
N GLU A 101 -2.64 12.45 8.14
CA GLU A 101 -1.98 13.64 7.60
C GLU A 101 -0.87 13.31 6.60
N ASN A 102 -0.25 12.14 6.71
CA ASN A 102 0.77 11.66 5.78
C ASN A 102 0.27 10.44 4.96
N LYS A 103 -1.05 10.26 4.85
CA LYS A 103 -1.68 9.12 4.17
C LYS A 103 -1.13 7.77 4.62
N GLY A 104 -0.79 7.68 5.91
CA GLY A 104 -0.21 6.51 6.55
C GLY A 104 1.18 6.16 6.09
N TYR A 105 1.98 7.12 5.64
CA TYR A 105 3.41 6.91 5.46
C TYR A 105 4.18 7.24 6.74
N ASN A 106 4.87 6.26 7.30
CA ASN A 106 5.75 6.40 8.47
C ASN A 106 6.83 5.31 8.42
N PRO A 107 7.96 5.54 7.72
CA PRO A 107 8.97 4.51 7.47
C PRO A 107 9.67 4.02 8.74
N THR A 108 9.77 4.87 9.77
CA THR A 108 10.33 4.49 11.08
C THR A 108 9.43 3.47 11.76
N LYS A 109 8.13 3.80 11.90
CA LYS A 109 7.12 2.90 12.49
C LYS A 109 6.99 1.61 11.68
N ALA A 110 7.09 1.70 10.34
CA ALA A 110 7.10 0.55 9.47
C ALA A 110 8.26 -0.41 9.79
N TYR A 111 9.49 0.11 9.91
CA TYR A 111 10.66 -0.70 10.25
C TYR A 111 10.57 -1.33 11.64
N GLU A 112 10.07 -0.58 12.63
CA GLU A 112 9.85 -1.08 14.00
C GLU A 112 8.85 -2.24 14.03
N LEU A 113 7.70 -2.07 13.36
CA LEU A 113 6.68 -3.11 13.24
C LEU A 113 7.19 -4.32 12.45
N PHE A 114 7.97 -4.12 11.39
CA PHE A 114 8.59 -5.20 10.64
C PHE A 114 9.55 -6.01 11.51
N LYS A 115 10.47 -5.35 12.24
CA LYS A 115 11.37 -6.04 13.17
C LYS A 115 10.62 -6.79 14.27
N LYS A 116 9.59 -6.17 14.83
CA LYS A 116 8.73 -6.80 15.84
C LYS A 116 8.05 -8.05 15.27
N ALA A 117 7.49 -7.95 14.07
CA ALA A 117 6.90 -9.07 13.35
C ALA A 117 7.92 -10.19 13.09
N TYR A 118 9.10 -9.81 12.62
CA TYR A 118 10.17 -10.73 12.30
C TYR A 118 10.68 -11.50 13.51
N ASN A 119 11.05 -10.79 14.58
CA ASN A 119 11.70 -11.36 15.76
C ASN A 119 10.78 -12.29 16.57
N HIS A 120 9.45 -12.12 16.51
CA HIS A 120 8.53 -13.02 17.20
C HIS A 120 8.15 -14.26 16.38
N LEU A 121 8.26 -14.19 15.05
CA LEU A 121 7.93 -15.30 14.15
C LEU A 121 9.13 -16.18 13.78
N PHE A 122 10.31 -15.57 13.74
CA PHE A 122 11.53 -16.19 13.25
C PHE A 122 12.64 -16.08 14.29
N ASP A 123 13.40 -17.16 14.41
CA ASP A 123 14.66 -17.16 15.13
C ASP A 123 15.69 -16.41 14.29
N ALA A 124 16.13 -15.24 14.77
CA ALA A 124 17.02 -14.32 14.05
C ALA A 124 18.34 -14.99 13.62
N ASP A 125 18.74 -16.07 14.31
CA ASP A 125 19.95 -16.83 13.99
C ASP A 125 19.76 -17.86 12.86
N LYS A 126 18.51 -18.19 12.51
CA LYS A 126 18.18 -19.24 11.53
C LYS A 126 17.62 -18.72 10.21
N GLN A 127 16.93 -17.59 10.23
CA GLN A 127 16.42 -16.94 9.03
C GLN A 127 17.06 -15.57 8.93
N LYS A 128 17.63 -15.25 7.75
CA LYS A 128 18.30 -13.97 7.51
C LYS A 128 17.63 -13.12 6.43
N THR A 129 16.70 -13.70 5.68
CA THR A 129 16.10 -13.07 4.50
C THR A 129 14.61 -13.38 4.43
N VAL A 130 13.83 -12.34 4.11
CA VAL A 130 12.41 -12.43 3.79
C VAL A 130 12.25 -12.11 2.31
N GLU A 131 11.64 -13.01 1.56
CA GLU A 131 11.26 -12.78 0.17
C GLU A 131 9.75 -12.57 0.07
N ILE A 132 9.34 -11.49 -0.59
CA ILE A 132 7.94 -11.14 -0.83
C ILE A 132 7.69 -11.17 -2.33
N GLU A 133 6.76 -12.03 -2.78
CA GLU A 133 6.34 -12.11 -4.17
C GLU A 133 5.06 -11.30 -4.41
N PHE A 134 5.08 -10.41 -5.39
CA PHE A 134 3.90 -9.66 -5.83
C PHE A 134 3.28 -10.32 -7.07
N LEU A 135 2.00 -10.65 -6.99
CA LEU A 135 1.23 -11.09 -8.15
C LEU A 135 0.62 -9.89 -8.85
N VAL A 136 1.04 -9.65 -10.10
CA VAL A 136 0.65 -8.47 -10.87
C VAL A 136 0.18 -8.90 -12.25
N ALA A 137 -1.00 -8.42 -12.66
CA ALA A 137 -1.46 -8.58 -14.03
C ALA A 137 -0.59 -7.72 -14.95
N LYS A 138 0.19 -8.36 -15.83
CA LYS A 138 1.11 -7.70 -16.77
C LYS A 138 0.42 -7.01 -17.95
N THR A 139 -0.90 -6.95 -17.96
CA THR A 139 -1.67 -6.42 -19.09
C THR A 139 -1.61 -4.90 -19.22
N GLN A 140 -1.09 -4.18 -18.21
CA GLN A 140 -1.01 -2.72 -18.17
C GLN A 140 0.34 -2.28 -17.59
N GLU A 141 1.08 -1.43 -18.32
CA GLU A 141 2.40 -0.91 -17.92
C GLU A 141 2.34 -0.21 -16.57
N GLU A 142 1.30 0.59 -16.34
CA GLU A 142 1.01 1.24 -15.06
C GLU A 142 1.04 0.28 -13.87
N ARG A 143 0.47 -0.93 -13.99
CA ARG A 143 0.43 -1.90 -12.89
C ARG A 143 1.82 -2.45 -12.57
N VAL A 144 2.65 -2.62 -13.60
CA VAL A 144 4.05 -3.05 -13.45
C VAL A 144 4.86 -1.94 -12.77
N ASN A 145 4.64 -0.68 -13.17
CA ASN A 145 5.30 0.47 -12.55
C ASN A 145 4.87 0.64 -11.08
N LEU A 146 3.58 0.46 -10.77
CA LEU A 146 3.10 0.50 -9.40
C LEU A 146 3.71 -0.61 -8.55
N ALA A 147 3.82 -1.83 -9.08
CA ALA A 147 4.47 -2.94 -8.39
C ALA A 147 5.96 -2.68 -8.12
N ARG A 148 6.68 -2.08 -9.08
CA ARG A 148 8.08 -1.65 -8.88
C ARG A 148 8.18 -0.55 -7.84
N PHE A 149 7.27 0.41 -7.83
CA PHE A 149 7.20 1.45 -6.82
C PHE A 149 7.03 0.84 -5.42
N VAL A 150 6.04 -0.03 -5.24
CA VAL A 150 5.81 -0.75 -3.97
C VAL A 150 7.04 -1.55 -3.56
N LYS A 151 7.65 -2.29 -4.48
CA LYS A 151 8.89 -3.03 -4.23
C LYS A 151 9.99 -2.11 -3.69
N ASN A 152 10.28 -1.02 -4.39
CA ASN A 152 11.34 -0.09 -4.01
C ASN A 152 11.09 0.55 -2.63
N GLN A 153 9.84 0.93 -2.34
CA GLN A 153 9.47 1.50 -1.04
C GLN A 153 9.72 0.49 0.10
N LEU A 154 9.32 -0.77 -0.09
CA LEU A 154 9.51 -1.81 0.92
C LEU A 154 10.97 -2.21 1.08
N GLU A 155 11.72 -2.35 -0.01
CA GLU A 155 13.17 -2.63 0.05
C GLU A 155 13.90 -1.48 0.75
N ASN A 156 13.62 -0.23 0.40
CA ASN A 156 14.23 0.95 1.03
C ASN A 156 13.87 1.08 2.50
N CYS A 157 12.69 0.63 2.92
CA CYS A 157 12.23 0.72 4.31
C CYS A 157 12.78 -0.43 5.17
N PHE A 158 12.71 -1.67 4.68
CA PHE A 158 13.05 -2.85 5.48
C PHE A 158 14.51 -3.26 5.39
N ASN A 159 15.23 -2.85 4.34
CA ASN A 159 16.65 -3.14 4.19
C ASN A 159 17.55 -2.02 4.75
N GLN A 160 17.04 -1.08 5.56
CA GLN A 160 17.84 0.03 6.11
C GLN A 160 19.06 -0.39 6.95
N GLN A 161 19.23 -1.70 7.24
CA GLN A 161 20.44 -2.24 7.88
C GLN A 161 21.25 -3.22 7.01
N GLY A 162 20.89 -3.44 5.74
CA GLY A 162 21.66 -4.25 4.80
C GLY A 162 22.61 -3.39 3.97
N LYS A 163 23.80 -3.09 4.50
CA LYS A 163 24.94 -2.77 3.64
C LYS A 163 25.00 -3.85 2.54
N LYS A 164 25.12 -3.42 1.29
CA LYS A 164 25.57 -4.29 0.19
C LYS A 164 26.81 -5.05 0.60
#